data_AF-A0A971ZWZ6-F1
#
_entry.id   AF-A0A971ZWZ6-F1
#
_cell.length_a   1.000
_cell.length_b   1.000
_cell.length_c   1.000
_cell.angle_alpha   90.00
_cell.angle_beta   90.00
_cell.angle_gamma   90.00
#
_symmetry.space_group_name_H-M   'P 1'
#
loop_
_entity.id
_entity.type
_entity.pdbx_description
1 polymer ?
#
loop_
_entity_poly.entity_id
_entity_poly.type
_entity_poly.pdbx_seq_one_letter_code
_entity_poly.pdbx_strand_id
1 'polypeptide(L)'
;MRGCRGTPSGFTLVESLTALVVLSVAVAAILTPVIAAVEQKQRAAKQVLAVMLAEQLIEECLGQESFSIQDPIELGPSGDEPWRNQYDESSDYHGVSEGPGALGTVYGPRLAYSQFPNLRRTMHIDTYYLPGQYTAYSPDLILVTVRVYDKDEELVTLQRFVANEKHDDP
;
A
#
# COMPACT_ATOMS: atom_id res chain seq x y z
N MET A 1 -30.72 -70.93 -5.42
CA MET A 1 -30.49 -69.62 -6.07
C MET A 1 -29.04 -69.56 -6.54
N ARG A 2 -28.79 -69.68 -7.86
CA ARG A 2 -27.45 -69.60 -8.46
C ARG A 2 -27.29 -68.19 -9.04
N GLY A 3 -26.40 -67.39 -8.47
CA GLY A 3 -26.02 -66.10 -9.03
C GLY A 3 -25.05 -66.30 -10.20
N CYS A 4 -25.47 -65.89 -11.41
CA CYS A 4 -24.60 -65.83 -12.57
C CYS A 4 -23.53 -64.75 -12.35
N ARG A 5 -22.26 -65.17 -12.18
CA ARG A 5 -21.12 -64.25 -12.13
C ARG A 5 -20.78 -63.84 -13.56
N GLY A 6 -20.98 -62.57 -13.88
CA GLY A 6 -20.50 -61.98 -15.13
C GLY A 6 -18.98 -62.01 -15.16
N THR A 7 -18.39 -62.43 -16.28
CA THR A 7 -16.95 -62.37 -16.52
C THR A 7 -16.50 -60.90 -16.54
N PRO A 8 -15.46 -60.53 -15.78
CA PRO A 8 -14.95 -59.15 -15.78
C PRO A 8 -14.37 -58.81 -17.16
N SER A 9 -14.94 -57.79 -17.83
CA SER A 9 -14.33 -57.19 -19.01
C SER A 9 -13.20 -56.26 -18.58
N GLY A 10 -11.97 -56.55 -19.01
CA GLY A 10 -10.83 -55.65 -18.81
C GLY A 10 -10.93 -54.42 -19.70
N PHE A 11 -10.38 -53.29 -19.22
CA PHE A 11 -10.24 -52.06 -20.01
C PHE A 11 -9.28 -52.27 -21.18
N THR A 12 -9.62 -51.72 -22.35
CA THR A 12 -8.70 -51.73 -23.49
C THR A 12 -7.59 -50.69 -23.31
N LEU A 13 -6.42 -50.92 -23.92
CA LEU A 13 -5.31 -49.96 -23.85
C LEU A 13 -5.71 -48.58 -24.42
N VAL A 14 -6.50 -48.57 -25.49
CA VAL A 14 -7.01 -47.34 -26.12
C VAL A 14 -7.94 -46.59 -25.17
N GLU A 15 -8.83 -47.29 -24.47
CA GLU A 15 -9.75 -46.67 -23.52
C GLU A 15 -8.99 -45.99 -22.38
N SER A 16 -7.99 -46.66 -21.79
CA SER A 16 -7.13 -46.08 -20.77
C SER A 16 -6.38 -44.84 -21.27
N LEU A 17 -5.87 -44.85 -22.50
CA LEU A 17 -5.21 -43.68 -23.09
C LEU A 17 -6.18 -42.51 -23.29
N THR A 18 -7.39 -42.77 -23.80
CA THR A 18 -8.39 -41.71 -23.96
C THR A 18 -8.86 -41.14 -22.61
N ALA A 19 -9.04 -41.98 -21.60
CA ALA A 19 -9.40 -41.57 -20.25
C ALA A 19 -8.31 -40.69 -19.61
N LEU A 20 -7.04 -41.04 -19.80
CA LEU A 20 -5.91 -40.22 -19.33
C LEU A 20 -5.86 -38.85 -19.99
N VAL A 21 -6.17 -38.75 -21.29
CA VAL A 21 -6.23 -37.47 -22.00
C VAL A 21 -7.39 -36.62 -21.49
N VAL A 22 -8.58 -37.20 -21.32
CA VAL A 22 -9.74 -36.46 -20.78
C VAL A 22 -9.47 -36.01 -19.34
N LEU A 23 -8.86 -36.86 -18.53
CA LEU A 23 -8.51 -36.53 -17.16
C LEU A 23 -7.48 -35.40 -17.10
N SER A 24 -6.46 -35.41 -17.96
CA SER A 24 -5.45 -34.35 -17.97
C SER A 24 -6.04 -33.00 -18.38
N VAL A 25 -6.94 -32.99 -19.37
CA VAL A 25 -7.68 -31.78 -19.76
C VAL A 25 -8.57 -31.29 -18.62
N ALA A 26 -9.28 -32.19 -17.94
CA ALA A 26 -10.13 -31.84 -16.80
C ALA A 26 -9.32 -31.25 -15.63
N VAL A 27 -8.16 -31.84 -15.30
CA VAL A 27 -7.27 -31.32 -14.25
C VAL A 27 -6.73 -29.93 -14.62
N ALA A 28 -6.30 -29.73 -15.86
CA ALA A 28 -5.83 -28.42 -16.33
C ALA A 28 -6.93 -27.35 -16.21
N ALA A 29 -8.16 -27.69 -16.62
CA ALA A 29 -9.31 -26.79 -16.53
C ALA A 29 -9.64 -26.37 -15.08
N ILE A 30 -9.38 -27.24 -14.10
CA ILE A 30 -9.62 -26.95 -12.67
C ILE A 30 -8.47 -26.18 -12.03
N LEU A 31 -7.21 -26.44 -12.42
CA LEU A 31 -6.05 -25.81 -11.79
C LEU A 31 -5.92 -24.32 -12.14
N THR A 32 -6.24 -23.93 -13.37
CA THR A 32 -6.13 -22.53 -13.81
C THR A 32 -6.90 -21.54 -12.91
N PRO A 33 -8.21 -21.73 -12.61
CA PRO A 33 -8.93 -20.80 -11.74
C PRO A 33 -8.42 -20.80 -10.30
N VAL A 34 -7.86 -21.91 -9.80
CA VAL A 34 -7.27 -21.97 -8.44
C VAL A 34 -6.03 -21.07 -8.35
N ILE A 35 -5.14 -21.14 -9.35
CA ILE A 35 -3.95 -20.29 -9.40
C ILE A 35 -4.36 -18.81 -9.47
N ALA A 36 -5.31 -18.47 -10.35
CA ALA A 36 -5.83 -17.11 -10.47
C ALA A 36 -6.43 -16.60 -9.15
N ALA A 37 -7.17 -17.45 -8.43
CA ALA A 37 -7.74 -17.11 -7.13
C ALA A 37 -6.67 -16.86 -6.05
N VAL A 38 -5.57 -17.63 -6.06
CA VAL A 38 -4.43 -17.41 -5.14
C VAL A 38 -3.73 -16.09 -5.44
N GLU A 39 -3.45 -15.80 -6.71
CA GLU A 39 -2.83 -14.54 -7.13
C GLU A 39 -3.72 -13.33 -6.78
N GLN A 40 -5.03 -13.44 -7.00
CA GLN A 40 -5.98 -12.39 -6.65
C GLN A 40 -5.99 -12.11 -5.14
N LYS A 41 -5.97 -13.17 -4.30
CA LYS A 41 -5.88 -13.01 -2.84
C LYS A 41 -4.58 -12.34 -2.41
N GLN A 42 -3.46 -12.69 -3.03
CA GLN A 42 -2.17 -12.07 -2.74
C GLN A 42 -2.16 -10.58 -3.12
N ARG A 43 -2.73 -10.22 -4.27
CA ARG A 43 -2.87 -8.80 -4.67
C ARG A 43 -3.78 -8.02 -3.72
N ALA A 44 -4.93 -8.58 -3.35
CA ALA A 44 -5.83 -7.95 -2.39
C ALA A 44 -5.16 -7.75 -1.02
N ALA A 45 -4.41 -8.74 -0.53
CA ALA A 45 -3.67 -8.63 0.73
C ALA A 45 -2.61 -7.51 0.66
N LYS A 46 -1.87 -7.40 -0.46
CA LYS A 46 -0.92 -6.31 -0.68
C LYS A 46 -1.58 -4.94 -0.72
N GLN A 47 -2.75 -4.83 -1.36
CA GLN A 47 -3.51 -3.57 -1.40
C GLN A 47 -3.98 -3.14 0.00
N VAL A 48 -4.50 -4.07 0.80
CA VAL A 48 -4.88 -3.77 2.20
C VAL A 48 -3.67 -3.30 3.00
N LEU A 49 -2.54 -3.99 2.88
CA LEU A 49 -1.30 -3.57 3.54
C LEU A 49 -0.84 -2.17 3.07
N ALA A 50 -0.92 -1.89 1.77
CA ALA A 50 -0.56 -0.59 1.21
C ALA A 50 -1.45 0.53 1.76
N VAL A 51 -2.78 0.30 1.86
CA VAL A 51 -3.72 1.24 2.50
C VAL A 51 -3.31 1.49 3.95
N MET A 52 -3.08 0.43 4.73
CA MET A 52 -2.69 0.57 6.14
C MET A 52 -1.38 1.36 6.29
N LEU A 53 -0.39 1.12 5.43
CA LEU A 53 0.86 1.88 5.45
C LEU A 53 0.67 3.34 5.07
N ALA A 54 -0.20 3.64 4.10
CA ALA A 54 -0.48 5.01 3.72
C ALA A 54 -1.22 5.75 4.83
N GLU A 55 -2.29 5.16 5.39
CA GLU A 55 -3.05 5.72 6.52
C GLU A 55 -2.13 5.97 7.71
N GLN A 56 -1.30 5.00 8.06
CA GLN A 56 -0.38 5.12 9.18
C GLN A 56 0.62 6.27 9.00
N LEU A 57 1.12 6.51 7.78
CA LEU A 57 2.03 7.64 7.51
C LEU A 57 1.28 8.98 7.61
N ILE A 58 0.05 9.04 7.11
CA ILE A 58 -0.82 10.21 7.26
C ILE A 58 -1.07 10.50 8.74
N GLU A 59 -1.51 9.52 9.53
CA GLU A 59 -1.79 9.70 10.96
C GLU A 59 -0.55 10.14 11.75
N GLU A 60 0.64 9.66 11.36
CA GLU A 60 1.88 10.09 12.02
C GLU A 60 2.24 11.55 11.70
N CYS A 61 2.04 11.98 10.45
CA CYS A 61 2.19 13.38 10.04
C CYS A 61 1.18 14.28 10.76
N LEU A 62 -0.08 13.86 10.84
CA LEU A 62 -1.14 14.62 11.51
C LEU A 62 -1.02 14.60 13.04
N GLY A 63 -0.22 13.69 13.59
CA GLY A 63 0.08 13.63 15.01
C GLY A 63 1.15 14.64 15.46
N GLN A 64 1.87 15.27 14.52
CA GLN A 64 2.83 16.33 14.83
C GLN A 64 2.15 17.69 15.02
N GLU A 65 2.91 18.70 15.42
CA GLU A 65 2.38 20.05 15.45
C GLU A 65 1.96 20.49 14.03
N SER A 66 0.90 21.30 13.98
CA SER A 66 0.51 21.97 12.74
C SER A 66 1.68 22.86 12.28
N PHE A 67 1.89 22.95 10.96
CA PHE A 67 2.89 23.79 10.28
C PHE A 67 3.21 25.06 11.07
N SER A 68 4.49 25.31 11.36
CA SER A 68 4.82 26.56 12.03
C SER A 68 4.54 27.76 11.14
N ILE A 69 4.34 28.90 11.81
CA ILE A 69 4.09 30.20 11.20
C ILE A 69 5.43 30.84 10.78
N GLN A 70 6.41 30.02 10.38
CA GLN A 70 7.67 30.55 9.88
C GLN A 70 7.44 31.01 8.43
N ASP A 71 7.78 32.28 8.19
CA ASP A 71 7.77 32.90 6.86
C ASP A 71 9.23 32.99 6.36
N PRO A 72 9.58 32.30 5.25
CA PRO A 72 8.75 31.48 4.37
C PRO A 72 8.51 30.05 4.90
N ILE A 73 7.42 29.42 4.42
CA ILE A 73 7.14 28.00 4.71
C ILE A 73 8.25 27.14 4.08
N GLU A 74 8.96 26.41 4.92
CA GLU A 74 9.92 25.40 4.50
C GLU A 74 9.21 24.04 4.46
N LEU A 75 9.18 23.41 3.28
CA LEU A 75 8.63 22.07 3.12
C LEU A 75 9.76 21.05 3.19
N GLY A 76 9.54 20.03 4.02
CA GLY A 76 10.50 18.97 4.28
C GLY A 76 11.34 19.28 5.52
N PRO A 77 12.16 18.32 5.96
CA PRO A 77 12.83 18.42 7.24
C PRO A 77 13.92 19.49 7.24
N SER A 78 14.05 20.16 8.38
CA SER A 78 15.13 21.10 8.63
C SER A 78 16.49 20.37 8.74
N GLY A 79 17.58 21.14 8.72
CA GLY A 79 18.95 20.59 8.77
C GLY A 79 19.29 19.92 10.11
N ASP A 80 18.62 20.31 11.19
CA ASP A 80 18.74 19.75 12.53
C ASP A 80 17.82 18.55 12.80
N GLU A 81 16.98 18.20 11.82
CA GLU A 81 16.04 17.07 11.87
C GLU A 81 16.29 16.04 10.76
N PRO A 82 17.51 15.48 10.63
CA PRO A 82 17.82 14.52 9.57
C PRO A 82 17.01 13.23 9.63
N TRP A 83 16.30 12.96 10.73
CA TRP A 83 15.60 11.70 10.97
C TRP A 83 14.13 11.91 11.31
N ARG A 84 13.27 11.02 10.80
CA ARG A 84 11.81 11.04 10.99
C ARG A 84 11.34 11.07 12.45
N ASN A 85 12.13 10.58 13.39
CA ASN A 85 11.82 10.64 14.82
C ASN A 85 12.18 11.99 15.48
N GLN A 86 12.71 12.93 14.70
CA GLN A 86 12.99 14.31 15.11
C GLN A 86 12.00 15.30 14.52
N TYR A 87 11.23 14.90 13.51
CA TYR A 87 10.20 15.75 12.90
C TYR A 87 9.22 16.19 13.97
N ASP A 88 9.08 17.50 14.12
CA ASP A 88 8.17 18.12 15.09
C ASP A 88 6.96 18.77 14.40
N GLU A 89 7.03 18.97 13.08
CA GLU A 89 5.98 19.53 12.27
C GLU A 89 5.46 18.56 11.21
N SER A 90 4.21 18.79 10.80
CA SER A 90 3.62 18.11 9.65
C SER A 90 4.36 18.43 8.33
N SER A 91 4.98 19.61 8.21
CA SER A 91 5.81 20.08 7.08
C SER A 91 6.95 19.12 6.75
N ASP A 92 7.57 18.55 7.79
CA ASP A 92 8.82 17.79 7.69
C ASP A 92 8.64 16.47 6.95
N TYR A 93 7.39 16.01 6.89
CA TYR A 93 7.03 14.80 6.17
C TYR A 93 7.00 15.00 4.65
N HIS A 94 7.07 16.24 4.15
CA HIS A 94 7.14 16.49 2.72
C HIS A 94 8.40 15.88 2.11
N GLY A 95 8.23 15.04 1.09
CA GLY A 95 9.33 14.39 0.40
C GLY A 95 9.85 13.13 1.11
N VAL A 96 9.23 12.71 2.23
CA VAL A 96 9.55 11.43 2.88
C VAL A 96 9.40 10.30 1.86
N SER A 97 10.45 9.50 1.74
CA SER A 97 10.49 8.35 0.86
C SER A 97 11.09 7.17 1.61
N GLU A 98 10.27 6.16 1.87
CA GLU A 98 10.69 4.96 2.59
C GLU A 98 10.74 3.77 1.65
N GLY A 99 11.91 3.13 1.62
CA GLY A 99 12.12 1.90 0.88
C GLY A 99 11.87 0.64 1.70
N PRO A 100 12.07 -0.52 1.06
CA PRO A 100 11.98 -1.83 1.71
C PRO A 100 12.81 -1.90 3.00
N GLY A 101 12.22 -2.41 4.09
CA GLY A 101 12.87 -2.52 5.40
C GLY A 101 12.92 -1.23 6.23
N ALA A 102 12.58 -0.09 5.64
CA ALA A 102 12.36 1.18 6.36
C ALA A 102 10.88 1.45 6.67
N LEU A 103 9.96 0.73 6.02
CA LEU A 103 8.52 0.84 6.23
C LEU A 103 8.13 0.43 7.66
N GLY A 104 7.77 1.42 8.48
CA GLY A 104 7.32 1.22 9.86
C GLY A 104 6.66 2.48 10.44
N THR A 105 6.09 2.38 11.64
CA THR A 105 5.79 3.58 12.44
C THR A 105 7.08 4.08 13.09
N VAL A 106 7.10 5.35 13.52
CA VAL A 106 8.16 5.85 14.40
C VAL A 106 8.32 5.02 15.68
N TYR A 107 7.24 4.37 16.16
CA TYR A 107 7.21 3.65 17.44
C TYR A 107 7.10 2.13 17.37
N GLY A 108 7.07 1.53 16.17
CA GLY A 108 6.67 0.15 15.97
C GLY A 108 7.67 -0.66 15.15
N PRO A 109 7.48 -1.99 15.12
CA PRO A 109 8.36 -2.86 14.36
C PRO A 109 8.27 -2.52 12.87
N ARG A 110 9.42 -2.38 12.23
CA ARG A 110 9.52 -2.22 10.78
C ARG A 110 9.10 -3.53 10.10
N LEU A 111 8.48 -3.40 8.93
CA LEU A 111 8.19 -4.54 8.08
C LEU A 111 9.50 -5.20 7.63
N ALA A 112 9.54 -6.53 7.73
CA ALA A 112 10.71 -7.30 7.33
C ALA A 112 10.94 -7.19 5.82
N TYR A 113 12.15 -6.79 5.42
CA TYR A 113 12.56 -6.70 4.02
C TYR A 113 12.25 -7.98 3.22
N SER A 114 12.47 -9.15 3.82
CA SER A 114 12.27 -10.46 3.19
C SER A 114 10.83 -10.72 2.73
N GLN A 115 9.84 -10.09 3.37
CA GLN A 115 8.44 -10.26 3.05
C GLN A 115 7.99 -9.29 1.95
N PHE A 116 8.60 -8.11 1.87
CA PHE A 116 8.17 -7.01 0.98
C PHE A 116 9.38 -6.29 0.35
N PRO A 117 10.19 -6.97 -0.47
CA PRO A 117 11.49 -6.45 -0.93
C PRO A 117 11.39 -5.30 -1.94
N ASN A 118 10.21 -5.01 -2.48
CA ASN A 118 10.02 -3.90 -3.43
C ASN A 118 8.96 -2.89 -2.97
N LEU A 119 8.42 -3.05 -1.76
CA LEU A 119 7.42 -2.13 -1.25
C LEU A 119 8.13 -0.83 -0.85
N ARG A 120 7.61 0.30 -1.33
CA ARG A 120 8.06 1.64 -0.97
C ARG A 120 6.87 2.56 -0.80
N ARG A 121 7.00 3.61 -0.01
CA ARG A 121 6.00 4.67 0.09
C ARG A 121 6.63 6.04 0.06
N THR A 122 5.91 7.00 -0.48
CA THR A 122 6.32 8.40 -0.58
C THR A 122 5.22 9.31 -0.08
N MET A 123 5.59 10.39 0.60
CA MET A 123 4.67 11.43 1.04
C MET A 123 5.01 12.76 0.37
N HIS A 124 3.97 13.44 -0.08
CA HIS A 124 4.02 14.76 -0.67
C HIS A 124 2.96 15.65 -0.02
N ILE A 125 3.28 16.91 0.20
CA ILE A 125 2.38 17.89 0.78
C ILE A 125 2.28 19.05 -0.18
N ASP A 126 1.06 19.35 -0.62
CA ASP A 126 0.74 20.53 -1.41
C ASP A 126 0.06 21.57 -0.50
N THR A 127 0.44 22.83 -0.63
CA THR A 127 -0.15 23.94 0.12
C THR A 127 -1.19 24.68 -0.72
N TYR A 128 -2.30 25.09 -0.09
CA TYR A 128 -3.40 25.79 -0.75
C TYR A 128 -3.79 27.03 0.05
N TYR A 129 -3.85 28.16 -0.66
CA TYR A 129 -4.34 29.42 -0.14
C TYR A 129 -5.81 29.61 -0.49
N LEU A 130 -6.61 30.02 0.48
CA LEU A 130 -8.00 30.38 0.22
C LEU A 130 -8.09 31.72 -0.53
N PRO A 131 -9.12 31.93 -1.37
CA PRO A 131 -9.32 33.22 -2.01
C PRO A 131 -9.40 34.37 -0.99
N GLY A 132 -8.51 35.35 -1.14
CA GLY A 132 -8.43 36.50 -0.22
C GLY A 132 -7.42 36.35 0.92
N GLN A 133 -6.80 35.17 1.08
CA GLN A 133 -5.70 34.97 2.01
C GLN A 133 -4.43 35.67 1.51
N TYR A 134 -3.69 36.30 2.41
CA TYR A 134 -2.39 36.88 2.12
C TYR A 134 -1.35 35.75 2.01
N THR A 135 -0.65 35.65 0.88
CA THR A 135 0.35 34.60 0.62
C THR A 135 1.65 34.76 1.43
N ALA A 136 1.75 35.82 2.24
CA ALA A 136 2.85 36.05 3.17
C ALA A 136 2.67 35.33 4.51
N TYR A 137 1.54 34.65 4.73
CA TYR A 137 1.29 33.84 5.92
C TYR A 137 1.23 32.36 5.56
N SER A 138 1.21 31.51 6.58
CA SER A 138 1.01 30.07 6.41
C SER A 138 -0.34 29.77 5.73
N PRO A 139 -0.40 28.79 4.82
CA PRO A 139 -1.62 28.41 4.11
C PRO A 139 -2.69 27.94 5.10
N ASP A 140 -3.95 28.21 4.77
CA ASP A 140 -5.08 27.72 5.56
C ASP A 140 -5.33 26.22 5.32
N LEU A 141 -4.89 25.70 4.16
CA LEU A 141 -5.15 24.33 3.75
C LEU A 141 -3.88 23.66 3.23
N ILE A 142 -3.75 22.38 3.55
CA ILE A 142 -2.73 21.50 2.99
C ILE A 142 -3.36 20.18 2.54
N LEU A 143 -2.82 19.64 1.46
CA LEU A 143 -3.18 18.34 0.91
C LEU A 143 -2.02 17.38 1.13
N VAL A 144 -2.19 16.46 2.06
CA VAL A 144 -1.27 15.34 2.25
C VAL A 144 -1.59 14.28 1.21
N THR A 145 -0.62 13.93 0.38
CA THR A 145 -0.69 12.81 -0.56
C THR A 145 0.34 11.75 -0.19
N VAL A 146 -0.12 10.54 0.14
CA VAL A 146 0.76 9.38 0.35
C VAL A 146 0.53 8.35 -0.75
N ARG A 147 1.60 7.91 -1.39
CA ARG A 147 1.59 6.91 -2.44
C ARG A 147 2.40 5.69 -2.02
N VAL A 148 1.90 4.51 -2.28
CA VAL A 148 2.59 3.24 -1.99
C VAL A 148 2.77 2.48 -3.28
N TYR A 149 3.98 1.98 -3.50
CA TYR A 149 4.38 1.24 -4.69
C TYR A 149 4.91 -0.14 -4.32
N ASP A 150 4.65 -1.14 -5.16
CA ASP A 150 5.39 -2.41 -5.20
C ASP A 150 6.16 -2.45 -6.52
N LYS A 151 7.49 -2.31 -6.45
CA LYS A 151 8.35 -2.00 -7.60
C LYS A 151 7.95 -0.65 -8.23
N ASP A 152 7.46 -0.69 -9.47
CA ASP A 152 7.03 0.46 -10.27
C ASP A 152 5.50 0.54 -10.40
N GLU A 153 4.78 -0.40 -9.81
CA GLU A 153 3.31 -0.38 -9.78
C GLU A 153 2.84 0.40 -8.55
N GLU A 154 2.07 1.46 -8.78
CA GLU A 154 1.36 2.16 -7.71
C GLU A 154 0.21 1.30 -7.21
N LEU A 155 0.28 0.88 -5.94
CA LEU A 155 -0.76 0.08 -5.31
C LEU A 155 -1.89 0.93 -4.75
N VAL A 156 -1.54 2.08 -4.16
CA VAL A 156 -2.51 3.00 -3.57
C VAL A 156 -1.99 4.43 -3.57
N THR A 157 -2.92 5.37 -3.74
CA THR A 157 -2.74 6.79 -3.45
C THR A 157 -3.83 7.20 -2.47
N LEU A 158 -3.44 7.68 -1.29
CA LEU A 158 -4.34 8.28 -0.32
C LEU A 158 -4.07 9.78 -0.24
N GLN A 159 -5.16 10.55 -0.16
CA GLN A 159 -5.12 11.99 -0.06
C GLN A 159 -5.98 12.46 1.11
N ARG A 160 -5.47 13.44 1.87
CA ARG A 160 -6.21 14.04 2.98
C ARG A 160 -6.01 15.54 2.99
N PHE A 161 -7.13 16.26 3.00
CA PHE A 161 -7.15 17.69 3.27
C PHE A 161 -7.10 17.93 4.77
N VAL A 162 -6.27 18.89 5.16
CA VAL A 162 -6.13 19.32 6.55
C VAL A 162 -6.21 20.83 6.55
N ALA A 163 -7.05 21.35 7.44
CA ALA A 163 -7.13 22.78 7.68
C ALA A 163 -6.16 23.15 8.79
N ASN A 164 -5.47 24.27 8.62
CA ASN A 164 -4.67 24.84 9.68
C ASN A 164 -5.61 25.54 10.68
N GLU A 165 -5.70 25.01 11.90
CA GLU A 165 -6.56 25.59 12.94
C GLU A 165 -5.94 26.84 13.59
N LYS A 166 -4.61 27.01 13.50
CA LYS A 166 -3.92 28.24 13.94
C LYS A 166 -4.00 29.29 12.83
N HIS A 167 -5.18 29.88 12.67
CA HIS A 167 -5.30 31.14 11.94
C HIS A 167 -5.01 32.25 12.94
N ASP A 168 -3.80 32.80 12.89
CA ASP A 168 -3.48 34.01 13.66
C ASP A 168 -4.20 35.19 13.00
N ASP A 169 -5.32 35.60 13.60
CA ASP A 169 -5.97 36.86 13.25
C ASP A 169 -4.95 38.02 13.46
N PRO A 170 -4.83 38.96 12.52
CA PRO A 170 -3.84 40.04 12.56
C PRO A 170 -4.01 41.03 13.72
#